data_AF-A0A3M6A284-F1
#
_entry.id   AF-A0A3M6A284-F1
#
_cell.length_a   1.000
_cell.length_b   1.000
_cell.length_c   1.000
_cell.angle_alpha   90.00
_cell.angle_beta   90.00
_cell.angle_gamma   90.00
#
_symmetry.space_group_name_H-M   'P 1'
#
loop_
_entity.id
_entity.type
_entity.pdbx_description
1 polymer ?
#
loop_
_entity_poly.entity_id
_entity_poly.type
_entity_poly.pdbx_seq_one_letter_code
_entity_poly.pdbx_strand_id
1 'polypeptide(L)'
;MTMYIPAAFKENDTLSLHEQMDQTRLAILVTQGEEGLHATHLPLLLRRDEGPHGTLYGHLARANPQWQQLDSGVEALVIFPGGDAYVSPSFYPSKAEHGKVVPT
;
A
#
# COMPACT_ATOMS: atom_id res chain seq x y z
N MET A 1 2.38 -12.71 2.74
CA MET A 1 1.10 -12.33 3.43
C MET A 1 0.02 -11.97 2.41
N THR A 2 -1.27 -12.34 2.58
CA THR A 2 -2.34 -11.94 1.63
C THR A 2 -3.28 -10.90 2.26
N MET A 3 -3.34 -9.70 1.69
CA MET A 3 -4.31 -8.68 2.07
C MET A 3 -5.70 -9.10 1.60
N TYR A 4 -6.70 -9.11 2.49
CA TYR A 4 -8.09 -9.32 2.08
C TYR A 4 -8.59 -8.08 1.35
N ILE A 5 -8.94 -8.26 0.07
CA ILE A 5 -9.52 -7.22 -0.77
C ILE A 5 -10.85 -7.76 -1.31
N PRO A 6 -11.99 -7.18 -0.92
CA PRO A 6 -13.28 -7.54 -1.49
C PRO A 6 -13.24 -7.48 -3.03
N ALA A 7 -13.92 -8.41 -3.71
CA ALA A 7 -13.86 -8.50 -5.16
C ALA A 7 -14.25 -7.19 -5.87
N ALA A 8 -15.21 -6.45 -5.31
CA ALA A 8 -15.66 -5.16 -5.83
C ALA A 8 -14.59 -4.05 -5.78
N PHE A 9 -13.54 -4.21 -4.97
CA PHE A 9 -12.45 -3.23 -4.80
C PHE A 9 -11.10 -3.74 -5.32
N LYS A 10 -11.08 -4.93 -5.93
CA LYS A 10 -9.85 -5.52 -6.42
C LYS A 10 -9.46 -4.90 -7.77
N GLU A 11 -8.41 -4.10 -7.77
CA GLU A 11 -7.75 -3.64 -9.00
C GLU A 11 -6.74 -4.70 -9.48
N ASN A 12 -6.77 -5.04 -10.77
CA ASN A 12 -5.85 -6.01 -11.39
C ASN A 12 -5.12 -5.41 -12.61
N ASP A 13 -5.49 -4.22 -13.07
CA ASP A 13 -4.77 -3.52 -14.12
C ASP A 13 -3.42 -3.01 -13.60
N THR A 14 -2.35 -3.59 -14.13
CA THR A 14 -0.98 -3.25 -13.72
C THR A 14 -0.63 -1.80 -14.08
N LEU A 15 -1.18 -1.25 -15.17
CA LEU A 15 -0.90 0.14 -15.56
C LEU A 15 -1.47 1.12 -14.53
N SER A 16 -2.74 0.94 -14.15
CA SER A 16 -3.39 1.73 -13.09
C SER A 16 -2.66 1.61 -11.75
N LEU A 17 -2.19 0.41 -11.38
CA LEU A 17 -1.39 0.19 -10.17
C LEU A 17 -0.06 0.94 -10.23
N HIS A 18 0.65 0.91 -11.36
CA HIS A 18 1.91 1.63 -11.55
C HIS A 18 1.73 3.14 -11.50
N GLU A 19 0.65 3.68 -12.07
CA GLU A 19 0.32 5.10 -11.98
C GLU A 19 0.09 5.54 -10.53
N GLN A 20 -0.62 4.73 -9.74
CA GLN A 20 -0.80 4.99 -8.31
C GLN A 20 0.54 5.00 -7.54
N MET A 21 1.43 4.06 -7.87
CA MET A 21 2.76 4.00 -7.28
C MET A 21 3.57 5.27 -7.58
N ASP A 22 3.52 5.76 -8.82
CA ASP A 22 4.22 6.99 -9.23
C ASP A 22 3.62 8.26 -8.59
N GLN A 23 2.31 8.27 -8.31
CA GLN A 23 1.64 9.38 -7.62
C GLN A 23 1.88 9.37 -6.10
N THR A 24 2.42 8.28 -5.55
CA THR A 24 2.67 8.14 -4.12
C THR A 24 4.02 8.76 -3.76
N ARG A 25 3.99 9.90 -3.04
CA ARG A 25 5.21 10.59 -2.61
C ARG A 25 6.07 9.78 -1.63
N LEU A 26 5.44 9.11 -0.66
CA LEU A 26 6.11 8.30 0.35
C LEU A 26 5.37 6.97 0.47
N ALA A 27 6.00 5.91 0.01
CA ALA A 27 5.55 4.55 0.25
C ALA A 27 5.87 4.13 1.69
N ILE A 28 5.21 3.09 2.18
CA ILE A 28 5.46 2.49 3.49
C ILE A 28 6.09 1.12 3.26
N LEU A 29 7.38 0.99 3.57
CA LEU A 29 8.09 -0.29 3.55
C LEU A 29 7.95 -0.96 4.92
N VAL A 30 7.40 -2.17 4.92
CA VAL A 30 7.21 -3.01 6.09
C VAL A 30 8.03 -4.28 5.97
N THR A 31 8.78 -4.60 7.02
CA THR A 31 9.54 -5.86 7.16
C THR A 31 9.28 -6.44 8.54
N GLN A 32 9.50 -7.75 8.68
CA GLN A 32 9.47 -8.44 9.97
C GLN A 32 10.91 -8.75 10.40
N GLY A 33 11.38 -8.05 11.44
CA GLY A 33 12.65 -8.31 12.11
C GLY A 33 12.47 -9.15 13.38
N GLU A 34 13.58 -9.45 14.05
CA GLU A 34 13.58 -10.20 15.32
C GLU A 34 12.82 -9.47 16.44
N GLU A 35 12.86 -8.13 16.44
CA GLU A 35 12.17 -7.29 17.42
C GLU A 35 10.71 -6.99 17.04
N GLY A 36 10.23 -7.52 15.91
CA GLY A 36 8.86 -7.35 15.42
C GLY A 36 8.78 -6.62 14.08
N LEU A 37 7.65 -5.94 13.84
CA LEU A 37 7.41 -5.22 12.59
C LEU A 37 8.13 -3.87 12.57
N HIS A 38 8.84 -3.60 11.49
CA HIS A 38 9.42 -2.29 11.21
C HIS A 38 8.69 -1.66 10.03
N ALA A 39 8.41 -0.35 10.13
CA ALA A 39 7.79 0.42 9.07
C ALA A 39 8.60 1.71 8.80
N THR A 40 8.97 1.94 7.55
CA THR A 40 9.66 3.17 7.11
C THR A 40 8.86 3.84 6.01
N HIS A 41 8.62 5.14 6.16
CA HIS A 41 8.14 5.99 5.06
C HIS A 41 9.32 6.42 4.20
N LEU A 42 9.31 6.11 2.91
CA LEU A 42 10.39 6.47 2.01
C LEU A 42 9.92 6.70 0.56
N PRO A 43 10.61 7.55 -0.22
CA PRO A 43 10.41 7.60 -1.65
C PRO A 43 10.89 6.30 -2.30
N LEU A 44 10.09 5.77 -3.22
CA LEU A 44 10.46 4.64 -4.06
C LEU A 44 10.25 5.01 -5.53
N LEU A 45 11.18 4.60 -6.38
CA LEU A 45 11.12 4.74 -7.83
C LEU A 45 10.75 3.40 -8.45
N LEU A 46 9.69 3.38 -9.26
CA LEU A 46 9.30 2.21 -10.02
C LEU A 46 10.01 2.18 -11.39
N ARG A 47 10.68 1.07 -11.68
CA ARG A 47 11.17 0.70 -13.01
C ARG A 47 10.26 -0.36 -13.61
N ARG A 48 9.32 0.08 -14.45
CA ARG A 48 8.24 -0.77 -15.02
C ARG A 48 8.77 -1.83 -15.97
N ASP A 49 9.93 -1.59 -16.56
CA ASP A 49 10.60 -2.43 -17.57
C ASP A 49 11.45 -3.56 -16.97
N GLU A 50 11.57 -3.63 -15.64
CA GLU A 50 12.45 -4.58 -14.95
C GLU A 50 11.67 -5.55 -14.07
N GLY A 51 11.75 -6.85 -14.35
CA GLY A 51 11.01 -7.89 -13.64
C GLY A 51 9.54 -8.03 -14.10
N PRO A 52 8.81 -9.04 -13.60
CA PRO A 52 7.46 -9.37 -14.09
C PRO A 52 6.39 -8.33 -13.77
N HIS A 53 6.59 -7.51 -12.73
CA HIS A 53 5.65 -6.47 -12.28
C HIS A 53 6.31 -5.11 -12.06
N GLY A 54 7.54 -4.94 -12.57
CA GLY A 54 8.39 -3.80 -12.26
C GLY A 54 9.27 -4.04 -11.03
N THR A 55 10.30 -3.19 -10.89
CA THR A 55 11.29 -3.21 -9.81
C THR A 55 11.28 -1.89 -9.07
N LEU A 56 11.36 -1.95 -7.73
CA LEU A 56 11.38 -0.76 -6.86
C LEU A 56 12.79 -0.42 -6.42
N TYR A 57 13.16 0.85 -6.60
CA TYR A 57 14.42 1.42 -6.14
C TYR A 57 14.17 2.40 -5.01
N GLY A 58 14.98 2.30 -3.96
CA GLY A 58 14.93 3.20 -2.82
C GLY A 58 16.25 3.20 -2.08
N HIS A 59 16.34 4.01 -1.03
CA HIS A 59 17.47 3.96 -0.12
C HIS A 59 17.00 4.16 1.32
N LEU A 60 17.70 3.50 2.23
CA LEU A 60 17.53 3.65 3.66
C LEU A 60 18.78 4.31 4.23
N ALA A 61 18.61 5.11 5.28
CA ALA A 61 19.75 5.57 6.07
C ALA A 61 20.45 4.36 6.70
N ARG A 62 21.79 4.38 6.78
CA ARG A 62 22.57 3.28 7.40
C ARG A 62 22.17 2.97 8.84
N ALA A 63 21.68 3.99 9.57
CA ALA A 63 21.21 3.85 10.95
C ALA A 63 19.84 3.16 11.07
N ASN A 64 19.09 3.00 9.97
CA ASN A 64 17.84 2.27 9.96
C ASN A 64 18.13 0.77 9.79
N PRO A 65 17.90 -0.10 10.78
CA PRO A 65 18.28 -1.51 10.72
C PRO A 65 17.49 -2.31 9.66
N GLN A 66 16.42 -1.74 9.10
CA GLN A 66 15.61 -2.39 8.07
C GLN A 66 16.42 -2.77 6.82
N TRP A 67 17.52 -2.07 6.49
CA TRP A 67 18.35 -2.47 5.34
C TRP A 67 19.05 -3.82 5.56
N GLN A 68 19.42 -4.17 6.80
CA GLN A 68 20.05 -5.46 7.12
C GLN A 68 19.05 -6.61 6.97
N GLN A 69 17.79 -6.35 7.31
CA GLN A 69 16.71 -7.30 7.15
C GLN A 69 16.45 -7.58 5.67
N LEU A 70 16.45 -6.54 4.83
CA LEU A 70 16.32 -6.71 3.39
C LEU A 70 17.51 -7.48 2.78
N ASP A 71 18.73 -7.21 3.26
CA ASP A 71 19.95 -7.90 2.79
C ASP A 71 19.94 -9.39 3.14
N SER A 72 19.30 -9.78 4.25
CA SER A 72 19.11 -11.19 4.62
C SER A 72 17.98 -11.89 3.84
N GLY A 73 17.28 -11.16 2.95
CA GLY A 73 16.27 -11.70 2.05
C GLY A 73 14.90 -11.90 2.68
N VAL A 74 14.56 -11.17 3.76
CA VAL A 74 13.22 -11.26 4.34
C VAL A 74 12.13 -10.79 3.36
N GLU A 75 10.94 -11.38 3.46
CA GLU A 75 9.77 -10.87 2.74
C GLU A 75 9.46 -9.45 3.23
N ALA A 76 9.18 -8.55 2.28
CA ALA A 76 8.80 -7.18 2.54
C ALA A 76 7.42 -6.87 1.94
N LEU A 77 6.65 -6.04 2.62
CA LEU A 77 5.41 -5.46 2.12
C LEU A 77 5.65 -3.97 1.86
N VAL A 78 5.28 -3.49 0.66
CA VAL A 78 5.31 -2.06 0.35
C VAL A 78 3.89 -1.59 0.10
N ILE A 79 3.49 -0.51 0.79
CA ILE A 79 2.16 0.10 0.66
C ILE A 79 2.30 1.45 -0.04
N PHE A 80 1.46 1.67 -1.04
CA PHE A 80 1.36 2.92 -1.80
C PHE A 80 -0.01 3.57 -1.49
N PRO A 81 -0.10 4.42 -0.45
CA PRO A 81 -1.37 5.00 -0.04
C PRO A 81 -1.90 5.98 -1.10
N GLY A 82 -3.18 5.83 -1.44
CA GLY A 82 -3.93 6.80 -2.23
C GLY A 82 -4.58 7.88 -1.37
N GLY A 83 -5.41 8.71 -2.01
CA GLY A 83 -6.30 9.61 -1.28
C GLY A 83 -7.31 8.81 -0.46
N ASP A 84 -7.48 9.20 0.81
CA ASP A 84 -8.49 8.65 1.70
C ASP A 84 -9.43 9.74 2.21
N ALA A 85 -10.61 9.32 2.64
CA ALA A 85 -11.58 10.19 3.28
C ALA A 85 -12.54 9.37 4.12
N TYR A 86 -13.00 9.94 5.23
CA TYR A 86 -14.11 9.37 5.98
C TYR A 86 -15.44 9.67 5.27
N VAL A 87 -16.20 8.63 4.92
CA VAL A 87 -17.55 8.76 4.36
C VAL A 87 -18.57 8.36 5.42
N SER A 88 -19.35 9.33 5.91
CA SER A 88 -20.38 9.05 6.91
C SER A 88 -21.58 8.36 6.28
N PRO A 89 -22.17 7.32 6.92
CA PRO A 89 -23.45 6.76 6.51
C PRO A 89 -24.59 7.79 6.49
N SER A 90 -24.44 8.92 7.20
CA SER A 90 -25.40 10.02 7.16
C SER A 90 -25.41 10.80 5.85
N PHE A 91 -24.42 10.62 4.97
CA PHE A 91 -24.37 11.31 3.67
C PHE A 91 -25.27 10.66 2.61
N TYR A 92 -25.77 9.44 2.85
CA TYR A 92 -26.66 8.77 1.91
C TYR A 92 -28.11 9.27 2.07
N PRO A 93 -28.75 9.77 1.00
CA PRO A 93 -30.15 10.23 1.04
C PRO A 93 -31.13 9.15 1.54
N SER A 94 -30.86 7.88 1.20
CA SER A 94 -31.66 6.71 1.59
C SER A 94 -31.79 6.51 3.11
N LYS A 95 -30.88 7.08 3.91
CA LYS A 95 -30.99 7.07 5.37
C LYS A 95 -32.22 7.83 5.87
N ALA A 96 -32.57 8.95 5.21
CA ALA A 96 -33.76 9.71 5.53
C ALA A 96 -35.05 8.99 5.07
N GLU A 97 -34.95 8.16 4.03
CA GLU A 97 -36.11 7.53 3.38
C GLU A 97 -36.52 6.21 4.03
N HIS A 98 -35.56 5.36 4.45
CA HIS A 98 -35.87 3.96 4.79
C HIS A 98 -35.29 3.45 6.11
N GLY A 99 -34.50 4.25 6.84
CA GLY A 99 -33.91 3.86 8.13
C GLY A 99 -32.96 2.65 8.09
N LYS A 100 -32.77 2.02 6.92
CA LYS A 100 -31.77 0.98 6.65
C LYS A 100 -30.53 1.64 6.08
N VAL A 101 -29.37 1.39 6.68
CA VAL A 101 -28.10 2.01 6.31
C VAL A 101 -27.09 0.98 5.81
N VAL A 102 -26.32 1.48 4.83
CA VAL A 102 -25.15 0.98 4.10
C VAL A 102 -25.30 -0.31 3.27
N PRO A 103 -25.00 -0.25 1.96
CA PRO A 103 -24.63 -1.43 1.18
C PRO A 103 -23.18 -1.77 1.56
N THR A 104 -23.01 -2.68 2.51
CA THR A 104 -21.74 -3.40 2.72
C THR A 104 -21.87 -4.80 2.16
#